data_AF-A0A932WTR1-F1
#
_entry.id   AF-A0A932WTR1-F1
#
_cell.length_a   1.000
_cell.length_b   1.000
_cell.length_c   1.000
_cell.angle_alpha   90.00
_cell.angle_beta   90.00
_cell.angle_gamma   90.00
#
_symmetry.space_group_name_H-M   'P 1'
#
loop_
_entity.id
_entity.type
_entity.pdbx_description
1 polymer ?
#
loop_
_entity_poly.entity_id
_entity_poly.type
_entity_poly.pdbx_seq_one_letter_code
_entity_poly.pdbx_strand_id
1 'polypeptide(L)'
;KWLIERQLRGEPSLNFDAAKGAVRAPWLSWGPYLWANGTTGRDGGLKYEPGDLAGDGTHPSPSGQRKVAERLLQFFKADSTTKGWFVSHDKK
;
A
#
# COMPACT_ATOMS: atom_id res chain seq x y z
N LYS A 1 10.51 3.40 -6.14
CA LYS A 1 11.63 3.96 -5.35
C LYS A 1 11.95 5.38 -5.82
N TRP A 2 12.56 5.55 -7.00
CA TRP A 2 13.04 6.85 -7.47
C TRP A 2 11.97 7.94 -7.55
N LEU A 3 10.74 7.62 -7.95
CA LEU A 3 9.65 8.60 -8.04
C LEU A 3 9.23 9.15 -6.67
N ILE A 4 9.08 8.29 -5.67
CA ILE A 4 8.77 8.69 -4.29
C ILE A 4 9.93 9.54 -3.75
N GLU A 5 11.17 9.12 -3.96
CA GLU A 5 12.34 9.89 -3.52
C GLU A 5 12.43 11.27 -4.19
N ARG A 6 12.07 11.38 -5.47
CA ARG A 6 11.99 12.66 -6.19
C ARG A 6 10.97 13.60 -5.55
N GLN A 7 9.79 13.07 -5.20
CA GLN A 7 8.79 13.86 -4.49
C GLN A 7 9.28 14.28 -3.09
N LEU A 8 9.92 13.38 -2.34
CA LEU A 8 10.49 13.70 -1.02
C LEU A 8 11.62 14.73 -1.07
N ARG A 9 12.38 14.78 -2.17
CA ARG A 9 13.38 15.84 -2.43
C ARG A 9 12.78 17.19 -2.83
N GLY A 10 11.46 17.29 -2.95
CA GLY A 10 10.77 18.55 -3.25
C GLY A 10 10.81 18.95 -4.72
N GLU A 11 10.83 17.99 -5.65
CA GLU A 11 10.74 18.32 -7.07
C GLU A 11 9.46 19.13 -7.37
N PRO A 12 9.55 20.32 -8.00
CA PRO A 12 8.39 21.20 -8.19
C PRO A 12 7.24 20.57 -8.98
N SER A 13 7.55 19.69 -9.93
CA SER A 13 6.58 18.94 -10.74
C SER A 13 5.78 17.91 -9.93
N LEU A 14 6.26 17.54 -8.73
CA LEU A 14 5.68 16.53 -7.85
C LEU A 14 5.15 17.11 -6.54
N ASN A 15 4.98 18.43 -6.46
CA ASN A 15 4.49 19.08 -5.25
C ASN A 15 3.08 18.57 -4.86
N PHE A 16 2.96 18.05 -3.64
CA PHE A 16 1.70 17.61 -3.03
C PHE A 16 1.20 18.57 -1.93
N ASP A 17 2.04 19.52 -1.51
CA ASP A 17 1.80 20.41 -0.36
C ASP A 17 1.40 21.80 -0.85
N ALA A 18 0.16 22.20 -0.58
CA ALA A 18 -0.36 23.52 -0.98
C ALA A 18 0.38 24.69 -0.31
N ALA A 19 1.04 24.47 0.84
CA ALA A 19 1.86 25.48 1.49
C ALA A 19 3.18 25.75 0.74
N LYS A 20 3.58 24.86 -0.19
CA LYS A 20 4.81 24.97 -1.00
C LYS A 20 4.54 25.44 -2.43
N GLY A 21 3.33 25.86 -2.75
CA GLY A 21 2.92 26.37 -4.06
C GLY A 21 1.83 25.52 -4.71
N ALA A 22 1.65 25.67 -6.02
CA ALA A 22 0.63 24.93 -6.75
C ALA A 22 0.82 23.41 -6.59
N VAL A 23 -0.25 22.71 -6.20
CA VAL A 23 -0.26 21.24 -6.14
C VAL A 23 -0.24 20.71 -7.58
N ARG A 24 0.74 19.86 -7.89
CA ARG A 24 0.95 19.28 -9.23
C ARG A 24 0.82 17.76 -9.27
N ALA A 25 0.91 17.10 -8.11
CA ALA A 25 0.78 15.65 -7.97
C ALA A 25 0.18 15.27 -6.62
N PRO A 26 -0.47 14.10 -6.48
CA PRO A 26 -0.83 13.56 -5.17
C PRO A 26 0.42 13.16 -4.37
N TRP A 27 0.26 13.02 -3.06
CA TRP A 27 1.30 12.42 -2.22
C TRP A 27 1.53 10.94 -2.60
N LEU A 28 2.79 10.54 -2.64
CA LEU A 28 3.25 9.22 -3.10
C LEU A 28 3.97 8.52 -1.94
N SER A 29 3.59 7.27 -1.71
CA SER A 29 4.21 6.42 -0.71
C SER A 29 4.17 4.96 -1.13
N TRP A 30 4.84 4.13 -0.34
CA TRP A 30 4.76 2.69 -0.42
C TRP A 30 3.53 2.18 0.33
N GLY A 31 2.88 1.15 -0.22
CA GLY A 31 1.86 0.38 0.48
C GLY A 31 2.46 -0.74 1.33
N PRO A 32 1.62 -1.64 1.87
CA PRO A 32 2.12 -2.81 2.58
C PRO A 32 2.91 -3.71 1.63
N TYR A 33 3.96 -4.35 2.15
CA TYR A 33 4.76 -5.28 1.36
C TYR A 33 4.02 -6.61 1.19
N LEU A 34 3.48 -6.87 0.00
CA LEU A 34 2.60 -8.02 -0.27
C LEU A 34 3.31 -9.25 -0.86
N TRP A 35 4.62 -9.20 -1.03
CA TRP A 35 5.40 -10.34 -1.49
C TRP A 35 5.72 -11.30 -0.33
N ALA A 36 5.80 -12.61 -0.61
CA ALA A 36 6.30 -13.63 0.29
C ALA A 36 6.82 -14.84 -0.50
N ASN A 37 7.78 -15.59 0.05
CA ASN A 37 8.32 -16.80 -0.57
C ASN A 37 7.41 -18.02 -0.31
N GLY A 38 6.23 -18.03 -0.93
CA GLY A 38 5.27 -19.12 -0.78
C GLY A 38 4.99 -19.46 0.68
N THR A 39 5.09 -20.75 1.02
CA THR A 39 4.84 -21.27 2.37
C THR A 39 5.98 -21.00 3.36
N THR A 40 7.21 -20.79 2.87
CA THR A 40 8.35 -20.30 3.67
C THR A 40 8.04 -18.92 4.24
N GLY A 41 7.25 -18.13 3.52
CA GLY A 41 6.80 -16.80 3.95
C GLY A 41 7.87 -15.72 3.82
N ARG A 42 7.65 -14.61 4.54
CA ARG A 42 8.62 -13.53 4.72
C ARG A 42 8.64 -13.07 6.16
N ASP A 43 9.68 -12.31 6.51
CA ASP A 43 9.72 -11.53 7.75
C ASP A 43 8.47 -10.65 7.85
N GLY A 44 7.84 -10.64 9.02
CA GLY A 44 6.52 -10.02 9.23
C GLY A 44 5.32 -10.94 8.94
N GLY A 45 5.55 -12.23 8.70
CA GLY A 45 4.54 -13.29 8.86
C GLY A 45 3.55 -13.47 7.70
N LEU A 46 3.77 -12.81 6.56
CA LEU A 46 2.99 -13.10 5.35
C LEU A 46 3.54 -14.35 4.66
N LYS A 47 2.64 -15.27 4.29
CA LYS A 47 2.92 -16.45 3.47
C LYS A 47 1.73 -16.77 2.56
N TYR A 48 2.02 -17.43 1.44
CA TYR A 48 1.02 -17.90 0.48
C TYR A 48 1.06 -19.42 0.41
N GLU A 49 -0.07 -20.03 0.73
CA GLU A 49 -0.33 -21.45 0.52
C GLU A 49 -0.80 -21.67 -0.93
N PRO A 50 -0.67 -22.88 -1.49
CA PRO A 50 -1.19 -23.17 -2.84
C PRO A 50 -2.65 -22.78 -3.02
N GLY A 51 -3.48 -22.93 -1.98
CA GLY A 51 -4.89 -22.53 -1.99
C GLY A 51 -5.14 -21.03 -2.05
N ASP A 52 -4.13 -20.18 -1.78
CA ASP A 52 -4.25 -18.72 -1.97
C ASP A 52 -4.08 -18.29 -3.43
N LEU A 53 -3.68 -19.22 -4.30
CA LEU A 53 -3.42 -18.99 -5.71
C LEU A 53 -4.47 -19.71 -6.57
N ALA A 54 -4.77 -19.16 -7.73
CA ALA A 54 -5.58 -19.81 -8.75
C ALA A 54 -4.84 -21.02 -9.33
N GLY A 55 -5.49 -21.78 -10.20
CA GLY A 55 -4.90 -22.97 -10.83
C GLY A 55 -3.62 -22.70 -11.65
N ASP A 56 -3.34 -21.44 -11.97
CA ASP A 56 -2.11 -21.00 -12.64
C ASP A 56 -0.93 -20.72 -11.70
N GLY A 57 -1.14 -20.82 -10.38
CA GLY A 57 -0.11 -20.57 -9.37
C GLY A 57 0.39 -19.12 -9.30
N THR A 58 -0.31 -18.17 -9.92
CA THR A 58 0.11 -16.76 -9.99
C THR A 58 -0.97 -15.81 -9.51
N HIS A 59 -2.20 -15.96 -10.03
CA HIS A 59 -3.28 -15.05 -9.65
C HIS A 59 -3.83 -15.40 -8.27
N PRO A 60 -4.25 -14.42 -7.45
CA PRO A 60 -4.90 -14.73 -6.18
C PRO A 60 -6.24 -15.44 -6.38
N SER A 61 -6.43 -16.57 -5.70
CA SER A 61 -7.73 -17.21 -5.54
C SER A 61 -8.65 -16.34 -4.66
N PRO A 62 -9.94 -16.67 -4.49
CA PRO A 62 -10.81 -15.93 -3.56
C PRO A 62 -10.26 -15.82 -2.12
N SER A 63 -9.55 -16.84 -1.62
CA SER A 63 -8.87 -16.75 -0.31
C SER A 63 -7.64 -15.84 -0.37
N GLY A 64 -6.83 -15.92 -1.43
CA GLY A 64 -5.70 -15.01 -1.64
C GLY A 64 -6.11 -13.55 -1.76
N GLN A 65 -7.20 -13.27 -2.47
CA GLN A 65 -7.79 -11.93 -2.58
C GLN A 65 -8.20 -11.40 -1.20
N ARG A 66 -8.90 -12.21 -0.40
CA ARG A 66 -9.27 -11.83 0.97
C ARG A 66 -8.04 -11.55 1.83
N LYS A 67 -7.02 -12.39 1.77
CA LYS A 67 -5.76 -12.22 2.48
C LYS A 67 -5.08 -10.89 2.13
N VAL A 68 -4.99 -10.56 0.84
CA VAL A 68 -4.42 -9.28 0.38
C VAL A 68 -5.28 -8.10 0.84
N ALA A 69 -6.60 -8.19 0.70
CA ALA A 69 -7.53 -7.15 1.11
C ALA A 69 -7.44 -6.86 2.61
N GLU A 70 -7.33 -7.88 3.46
CA GLU A 70 -7.14 -7.72 4.90
C GLU A 70 -5.83 -7.00 5.22
N ARG A 71 -4.73 -7.33 4.55
CA ARG A 71 -3.44 -6.64 4.74
C ARG A 71 -3.51 -5.17 4.33
N LEU A 72 -4.17 -4.87 3.20
CA LEU A 72 -4.39 -3.49 2.76
C LEU A 72 -5.28 -2.73 3.74
N LEU A 73 -6.38 -3.33 4.19
CA LEU A 73 -7.29 -2.71 5.16
C LEU A 73 -6.60 -2.41 6.49
N GLN A 74 -5.76 -3.33 6.98
CA GLN A 74 -4.96 -3.10 8.18
C GLN A 74 -3.95 -1.96 7.99
N PHE A 75 -3.26 -1.92 6.85
CA PHE A 75 -2.36 -0.82 6.52
C PHE A 75 -3.09 0.53 6.57
N PHE A 76 -4.23 0.64 5.87
CA PHE A 76 -5.01 1.88 5.82
C PHE A 76 -5.55 2.32 7.20
N LYS A 77 -5.84 1.38 8.09
CA LYS A 77 -6.36 1.67 9.44
C LYS A 77 -5.27 1.99 10.46
N ALA A 78 -4.03 1.54 10.24
CA ALA A 78 -2.98 1.56 11.26
C ALA A 78 -1.79 2.45 10.93
N ASP A 79 -1.43 2.57 9.65
CA ASP A 79 -0.25 3.32 9.24
C ASP A 79 -0.48 4.83 9.44
N SER A 80 0.50 5.54 10.02
CA SER A 80 0.38 6.97 10.34
C SER A 80 0.13 7.84 9.11
N THR A 81 0.54 7.36 7.94
CA THR A 81 0.37 8.09 6.68
C THR A 81 -0.99 7.90 6.02
N THR A 82 -1.81 6.97 6.53
CA THR A 82 -3.12 6.65 5.95
C THR A 82 -4.27 6.74 6.93
N LYS A 83 -4.05 6.32 8.19
CA LYS A 83 -5.06 6.29 9.25
C LYS A 83 -5.81 7.61 9.35
N GLY A 84 -5.10 8.75 9.33
CA GLY A 84 -5.67 10.07 9.51
C GLY A 84 -6.83 10.38 8.58
N TRP A 85 -6.71 10.06 7.28
CA TRP A 85 -7.76 10.33 6.29
C TRP A 85 -8.64 9.11 5.99
N PHE A 86 -8.18 7.89 6.28
CA PHE A 86 -8.92 6.67 5.97
C PHE A 86 -9.99 6.34 7.03
N VAL A 87 -9.70 6.58 8.31
CA VAL A 87 -10.68 6.32 9.39
C VAL A 87 -11.43 7.57 9.86
N SER A 88 -10.98 8.77 9.48
CA SER A 88 -11.72 9.98 9.81
C SER A 88 -13.07 9.99 9.10
N HIS A 89 -14.11 10.31 9.85
CA HIS A 89 -15.45 10.52 9.33
C HIS A 89 -15.74 12.01 9.34
N ASP A 90 -14.90 12.80 8.66
CA ASP A 90 -15.19 14.21 8.52
C ASP A 90 -16.48 14.33 7.72
N LYS A 91 -17.55 14.75 8.41
CA LYS A 91 -18.79 15.15 7.76
C LYS A 91 -18.44 16.33 6.87
N LYS A 92 -18.57 16.12 5.56
CA LYS A 92 -18.67 17.24 4.62
C LYS A 92 -19.83 18.14 4.99
#